data_AF-A0AAN6GTJ7-F1
#
_entry.id   AF-A0AAN6GTJ7-F1
#
_cell.length_a   1.000
_cell.length_b   1.000
_cell.length_c   1.000
_cell.angle_alpha   90.00
_cell.angle_beta   90.00
_cell.angle_gamma   90.00
#
_symmetry.space_group_name_H-M   'P 1'
#
loop_
_entity.id
_entity.type
_entity.pdbx_description
1 polymer ?
#
loop_
_entity_poly.entity_id
_entity_poly.type
_entity_poly.pdbx_seq_one_letter_code
_entity_poly.pdbx_strand_id
1 'polypeptide(L)'
;MRRTMLLSVLSALGLLAFSASASQLPQAGDWTNENYDRIIDLGGSVTRSVTRFAIKANSSLTESSAGDTVPYYISLSPQEDIQLAWNKLTLAVEQSASDQPPLILDLERASRPNSTHHVYPVQVPKSSISEAAASSKALLLTLEATFTHSTVPLPKQVAQNDPLFLEWEGEVGVRSPYPTEQGKVKVRSQHPRILSYAPTEPSDLVSKSGSTLTFGVHKNIAPITLDGKADASTLTPGRVHYQYDQPVISAVEFNRHVEVSHWGNNLATEDKIWLRNDGASLKGFFSRVEHQKATYQSKLTSHILQVITLHLPPGAKDAYYIDRVGNVSTSHFNRSPNAPQLVSAPGLATMQGKTSRLSVQPRYPLLGGWNYSFSVGWNSDLGEGGWGRSVPAEGLQMVAKDLKGAEGGKDRYVVGVLFSTAITDVALDKVQTRVVLPEGAVITQVDTPFELDSIKHETYFTYLDTIGRPAVVLEKTRASEQNSQLIYIHYTLSKSAHYRKPLAISAIVFSFFAVLSTLRRFDTKISS
;
A
#
# COMPACT_ATOMS: atom_id res chain seq x y z
N MET A 1 -15.26 -63.60 -42.42
CA MET A 1 -15.89 -64.17 -41.21
C MET A 1 -15.68 -63.20 -40.04
N ARG A 2 -16.77 -62.89 -39.31
CA ARG A 2 -16.88 -62.10 -38.05
C ARG A 2 -16.62 -60.59 -38.18
N ARG A 3 -17.61 -59.66 -38.15
CA ARG A 3 -18.62 -59.25 -37.14
C ARG A 3 -18.04 -58.68 -35.82
N THR A 4 -18.24 -57.34 -35.66
CA THR A 4 -18.69 -56.59 -34.46
C THR A 4 -17.99 -56.74 -33.12
N MET A 5 -17.53 -55.61 -32.52
CA MET A 5 -18.16 -55.06 -31.30
C MET A 5 -17.62 -53.67 -30.93
N LEU A 6 -18.55 -52.76 -30.60
CA LEU A 6 -18.31 -51.54 -29.81
C LEU A 6 -17.80 -51.92 -28.41
N LEU A 7 -16.92 -51.10 -27.83
CA LEU A 7 -17.05 -50.72 -26.43
C LEU A 7 -16.43 -49.34 -26.17
N SER A 8 -17.30 -48.42 -25.79
CA SER A 8 -17.04 -47.10 -25.23
C SER A 8 -16.44 -47.19 -23.83
N VAL A 9 -15.33 -46.49 -23.58
CA VAL A 9 -14.90 -46.12 -22.22
C VAL A 9 -14.69 -44.61 -22.19
N LEU A 10 -15.72 -43.92 -21.72
CA LEU A 10 -15.66 -42.52 -21.32
C LEU A 10 -14.94 -42.47 -19.96
N SER A 11 -13.70 -42.00 -19.94
CA SER A 11 -12.99 -41.69 -18.69
C SER A 11 -13.35 -40.27 -18.27
N ALA A 12 -14.18 -40.16 -17.23
CA ALA A 12 -14.57 -38.91 -16.60
C ALA A 12 -13.35 -38.19 -16.01
N LEU A 13 -12.91 -37.11 -16.66
CA LEU A 13 -12.08 -36.10 -16.02
C LEU A 13 -12.97 -35.34 -15.02
N GLY A 14 -12.72 -35.56 -13.73
CA GLY A 14 -13.29 -34.74 -12.66
C GLY A 14 -12.80 -33.30 -12.78
N LEU A 15 -13.62 -32.45 -13.36
CA LEU A 15 -13.55 -31.00 -13.19
C LEU A 15 -13.84 -30.70 -11.72
N LEU A 16 -12.79 -30.48 -10.92
CA LEU A 16 -12.89 -29.68 -9.70
C LEU A 16 -13.19 -28.24 -10.14
N ALA A 17 -14.46 -27.97 -10.41
CA ALA A 17 -14.95 -26.61 -10.50
C ALA A 17 -14.72 -25.96 -9.13
N PHE A 18 -13.81 -24.98 -9.07
CA PHE A 18 -13.85 -23.97 -8.02
C PHE A 18 -15.23 -23.32 -8.10
N SER A 19 -16.14 -23.75 -7.23
CA SER A 19 -17.39 -23.05 -6.99
C SER A 19 -17.02 -21.69 -6.42
N ALA A 20 -17.07 -20.65 -7.26
CA ALA A 20 -17.20 -19.30 -6.78
C ALA A 20 -18.51 -19.29 -5.96
N SER A 21 -18.38 -19.33 -4.63
CA SER A 21 -19.51 -19.22 -3.72
C SER A 21 -20.23 -17.92 -4.08
N ALA A 22 -21.41 -18.02 -4.67
CA ALA A 22 -22.27 -16.86 -4.86
C ALA A 22 -22.52 -16.27 -3.46
N SER A 23 -21.90 -15.13 -3.17
CA SER A 23 -21.99 -14.49 -1.85
C SER A 23 -23.46 -14.20 -1.55
N GLN A 24 -24.07 -14.99 -0.67
CA GLN A 24 -25.43 -14.77 -0.19
C GLN A 24 -25.50 -13.37 0.42
N LEU A 25 -26.54 -12.60 0.08
CA LEU A 25 -26.76 -11.27 0.67
C LEU A 25 -26.78 -11.38 2.21
N PRO A 26 -26.16 -10.45 2.96
CA PRO A 26 -26.35 -10.41 4.40
C PRO A 26 -27.85 -10.23 4.69
N GLN A 27 -28.39 -11.05 5.57
CA GLN A 27 -29.72 -10.80 6.09
C GLN A 27 -29.58 -9.88 7.31
N ALA A 28 -30.45 -8.88 7.40
CA ALA A 28 -30.40 -7.92 8.49
C ALA A 28 -30.52 -8.56 9.89
N GLY A 29 -31.15 -9.74 9.99
CA GLY A 29 -31.32 -10.47 11.25
C GLY A 29 -30.12 -11.33 11.69
N ASP A 30 -29.08 -11.44 10.86
CA ASP A 30 -27.93 -12.31 11.12
C ASP A 30 -27.05 -11.80 12.28
N TRP A 31 -26.85 -10.48 12.31
CA TRP A 31 -26.01 -9.80 13.28
C TRP A 31 -26.71 -8.54 13.82
N THR A 32 -26.33 -8.12 15.02
CA THR A 32 -26.70 -6.83 15.59
C THR A 32 -25.44 -6.08 16.00
N ASN A 33 -25.35 -4.80 15.66
CA ASN A 33 -24.26 -3.95 16.14
C ASN A 33 -24.71 -3.26 17.43
N GLU A 34 -24.11 -3.60 18.56
CA GLU A 34 -24.38 -2.95 19.85
C GLU A 34 -23.81 -1.53 19.88
N ASN A 35 -22.65 -1.31 19.24
CA ASN A 35 -22.03 0.01 19.15
C ASN A 35 -21.30 0.18 17.81
N TYR A 36 -21.42 1.37 17.24
CA TYR A 36 -20.69 1.81 16.05
C TYR A 36 -19.97 3.14 16.35
N ASP A 37 -18.64 3.12 16.40
CA ASP A 37 -17.85 4.34 16.59
C ASP A 37 -16.91 4.50 15.40
N ARG A 38 -17.17 5.52 14.58
CA ARG A 38 -16.33 5.86 13.43
C ARG A 38 -15.59 7.15 13.71
N ILE A 39 -14.27 7.13 13.54
CA ILE A 39 -13.42 8.32 13.63
C ILE A 39 -12.79 8.53 12.25
N ILE A 40 -12.92 9.74 11.72
CA ILE A 40 -12.36 10.18 10.44
C ILE A 40 -11.38 11.30 10.75
N ASP A 41 -10.09 11.05 10.56
CA ASP A 41 -9.02 12.03 10.68
C ASP A 41 -8.73 12.62 9.30
N LEU A 42 -9.15 13.87 9.11
CA LEU A 42 -8.99 14.62 7.87
C LEU A 42 -7.53 15.07 7.73
N GLY A 43 -6.85 14.56 6.70
CA GLY A 43 -5.59 15.12 6.22
C GLY A 43 -5.80 15.91 4.93
N GLY A 44 -4.69 16.31 4.28
CA GLY A 44 -4.75 16.92 2.96
C GLY A 44 -5.12 15.88 1.90
N SER A 45 -4.08 15.28 1.32
CA SER A 45 -4.15 14.28 0.25
C SER A 45 -4.62 12.91 0.72
N VAL A 46 -4.46 12.61 2.01
CA VAL A 46 -4.79 11.32 2.64
C VAL A 46 -5.73 11.54 3.82
N THR A 47 -6.84 10.80 3.86
CA THR A 47 -7.78 10.78 5.00
C THR A 47 -7.76 9.39 5.62
N ARG A 48 -7.64 9.33 6.95
CA ARG A 48 -7.62 8.06 7.69
C ARG A 48 -8.94 7.88 8.40
N SER A 49 -9.46 6.66 8.47
CA SER A 49 -10.62 6.36 9.28
C SER A 49 -10.44 5.08 10.07
N VAL A 50 -10.97 5.08 11.29
CA VAL A 50 -11.05 3.90 12.15
C VAL A 50 -12.51 3.72 12.52
N THR A 51 -13.09 2.60 12.10
CA THR A 51 -14.46 2.22 12.43
C THR A 51 -14.45 1.02 13.36
N ARG A 52 -15.06 1.16 14.53
CA ARG A 52 -15.17 0.12 15.55
C ARG A 52 -16.62 -0.35 15.64
N PHE A 53 -16.81 -1.65 15.46
CA PHE A 53 -18.10 -2.32 15.57
C PHE A 53 -18.05 -3.25 16.79
N ALA A 54 -18.94 -3.03 17.75
CA ALA A 54 -19.25 -4.05 18.76
C ALA A 54 -20.35 -4.93 18.19
N ILE A 55 -20.02 -6.15 17.81
CA ILE A 55 -20.91 -7.05 17.05
C ILE A 55 -21.41 -8.19 17.93
N LYS A 56 -22.66 -8.59 17.69
CA LYS A 56 -23.29 -9.74 18.34
C LYS A 56 -23.98 -10.60 17.30
N ALA A 57 -23.63 -11.89 17.28
CA ALA A 57 -24.23 -12.85 16.39
C ALA A 57 -25.60 -13.30 16.91
N ASN A 58 -26.55 -13.53 16.00
CA ASN A 58 -27.80 -14.21 16.34
C ASN A 58 -27.54 -15.72 16.52
N SER A 59 -28.15 -16.34 17.54
CA SER A 59 -27.95 -17.76 17.87
C SER A 59 -28.35 -18.70 16.71
N SER A 60 -29.38 -18.34 15.97
CA SER A 60 -29.84 -19.09 14.79
C SER A 60 -28.81 -19.15 13.65
N LEU A 61 -28.00 -18.09 13.48
CA LEU A 61 -26.94 -18.02 12.48
C LEU A 61 -25.74 -18.88 12.85
N THR A 62 -25.37 -18.90 14.13
CA THR A 62 -24.24 -19.70 14.64
C THR A 62 -24.48 -21.21 14.51
N GLU A 63 -25.74 -21.64 14.62
CA GLU A 63 -26.16 -23.04 14.52
C GLU A 63 -26.33 -23.51 13.07
N SER A 64 -26.77 -22.62 12.16
CA SER A 64 -27.07 -22.97 10.75
C SER A 64 -25.86 -22.94 9.81
N SER A 65 -24.80 -22.23 10.18
CA SER A 65 -23.58 -22.14 9.38
C SER A 65 -22.78 -23.47 9.46
N ALA A 66 -22.60 -24.16 8.34
CA ALA A 66 -21.97 -25.49 8.32
C ALA A 66 -20.43 -25.49 8.54
N GLY A 67 -19.80 -24.31 8.66
CA GLY A 67 -18.35 -24.16 8.85
C GLY A 67 -17.95 -23.56 10.20
N ASP A 68 -16.64 -23.45 10.44
CA ASP A 68 -16.05 -22.86 11.66
C ASP A 68 -16.10 -21.32 11.69
N THR A 69 -16.52 -20.70 10.59
CA THR A 69 -16.64 -19.25 10.42
C THR A 69 -18.05 -18.85 10.05
N VAL A 70 -18.38 -17.60 10.36
CA VAL A 70 -19.65 -16.95 10.06
C VAL A 70 -19.37 -15.66 9.30
N PRO A 71 -20.02 -15.41 8.15
CA PRO A 71 -19.77 -14.20 7.38
C PRO A 71 -20.41 -12.98 8.07
N TYR A 72 -19.61 -11.93 8.25
CA TYR A 72 -20.02 -10.58 8.61
C TYR A 72 -19.74 -9.64 7.43
N TYR A 73 -20.63 -8.71 7.14
CA TYR A 73 -20.52 -7.87 5.96
C TYR A 73 -20.33 -6.39 6.34
N ILE A 74 -19.25 -5.79 5.86
CA ILE A 74 -18.97 -4.35 6.00
C ILE A 74 -19.36 -3.65 4.71
N SER A 75 -20.07 -2.52 4.80
CA SER A 75 -20.44 -1.70 3.64
C SER A 75 -19.65 -0.40 3.60
N LEU A 76 -19.07 -0.06 2.44
CA LEU A 76 -18.51 1.26 2.16
C LEU A 76 -19.39 2.05 1.19
N SER A 77 -19.28 3.38 1.20
CA SER A 77 -19.93 4.23 0.19
C SER A 77 -19.25 4.06 -1.18
N PRO A 78 -19.94 4.34 -2.30
CA PRO A 78 -19.30 4.38 -3.62
C PRO A 78 -18.07 5.26 -3.67
N GLN A 79 -18.13 6.44 -3.04
CA GLN A 79 -17.03 7.39 -3.02
C GLN A 79 -15.85 6.84 -2.23
N GLU A 80 -16.10 6.23 -1.08
CA GLU A 80 -15.09 5.60 -0.24
C GLU A 80 -14.42 4.42 -0.93
N ASP A 81 -15.18 3.55 -1.61
CA ASP A 81 -14.63 2.41 -2.37
C ASP A 81 -13.68 2.88 -3.48
N ILE A 82 -14.07 3.93 -4.22
CA ILE A 82 -13.22 4.48 -5.28
C ILE A 82 -11.95 5.12 -4.71
N GLN A 83 -12.02 5.72 -3.52
CA GLN A 83 -10.89 6.41 -2.88
C GLN A 83 -10.04 5.51 -1.98
N LEU A 84 -10.48 4.28 -1.71
CA LEU A 84 -9.82 3.35 -0.80
C LEU A 84 -8.43 2.97 -1.31
N ALA A 85 -7.41 3.25 -0.49
CA ALA A 85 -6.01 2.96 -0.80
C ALA A 85 -5.45 1.79 0.02
N TRP A 86 -5.89 1.69 1.28
CA TRP A 86 -5.46 0.64 2.19
C TRP A 86 -6.55 0.34 3.21
N ASN A 87 -6.66 -0.92 3.60
CA ASN A 87 -7.53 -1.36 4.68
C ASN A 87 -6.81 -2.40 5.54
N LYS A 88 -7.26 -2.54 6.79
CA LYS A 88 -6.91 -3.62 7.69
C LYS A 88 -8.06 -3.84 8.65
N LEU A 89 -8.43 -5.10 8.82
CA LEU A 89 -9.48 -5.49 9.75
C LEU A 89 -8.89 -6.32 10.88
N THR A 90 -9.20 -5.96 12.12
CA THR A 90 -8.76 -6.68 13.31
C THR A 90 -9.94 -7.05 14.20
N LEU A 91 -9.94 -8.28 14.70
CA LEU A 91 -10.94 -8.81 15.62
C LEU A 91 -10.31 -9.02 17.00
N ALA A 92 -10.99 -8.55 18.04
CA ALA A 92 -10.60 -8.76 19.43
C ALA A 92 -11.84 -8.89 20.34
N VAL A 93 -11.71 -9.61 21.45
CA VAL A 93 -12.73 -9.64 22.51
C VAL A 93 -12.43 -8.50 23.50
N GLU A 94 -13.46 -7.74 23.87
CA GLU A 94 -13.31 -6.56 24.73
C GLU A 94 -12.64 -6.92 26.07
N GLN A 95 -11.54 -6.21 26.42
CA GLN A 95 -10.78 -6.42 27.65
C GLN A 95 -10.30 -7.88 27.88
N SER A 96 -10.03 -8.66 26.84
CA SER A 96 -9.30 -9.92 27.04
C SER A 96 -7.89 -9.60 27.55
N ALA A 97 -7.58 -10.10 28.74
CA ALA A 97 -6.27 -9.95 29.40
C ALA A 97 -5.20 -10.89 28.82
N SER A 98 -5.49 -11.55 27.69
CA SER A 98 -4.54 -12.38 26.98
C SER A 98 -3.60 -11.51 26.15
N ASP A 99 -2.30 -11.75 26.27
CA ASP A 99 -1.21 -11.16 25.49
C ASP A 99 -1.24 -11.61 24.00
N GLN A 100 -2.41 -12.02 23.51
CA GLN A 100 -2.62 -12.55 22.17
C GLN A 100 -2.87 -11.37 21.22
N PRO A 101 -2.13 -11.28 20.09
CA PRO A 101 -2.36 -10.22 19.12
C PRO A 101 -3.77 -10.36 18.52
N PRO A 102 -4.43 -9.24 18.18
CA PRO A 102 -5.75 -9.28 17.57
C PRO A 102 -5.71 -10.04 16.24
N LEU A 103 -6.75 -10.82 15.96
CA LEU A 103 -6.83 -11.60 14.73
C LEU A 103 -7.01 -10.67 13.54
N ILE A 104 -6.11 -10.73 12.57
CA ILE A 104 -6.24 -9.98 11.30
C ILE A 104 -7.15 -10.78 10.38
N LEU A 105 -8.14 -10.12 9.80
CA LEU A 105 -9.10 -10.73 8.89
C LEU A 105 -8.93 -10.12 7.50
N ASP A 106 -8.99 -10.98 6.48
CA ASP A 106 -8.90 -10.56 5.09
C ASP A 106 -10.19 -9.88 4.66
N LEU A 107 -10.04 -8.75 3.97
CA LEU A 107 -11.13 -7.92 3.50
C LEU A 107 -11.18 -7.96 1.97
N GLU A 108 -11.84 -8.96 1.41
CA GLU A 108 -12.00 -9.09 -0.03
C GLU A 108 -13.24 -8.33 -0.51
N ARG A 109 -13.12 -7.62 -1.63
CA ARG A 109 -14.28 -6.96 -2.26
C ARG A 109 -15.20 -8.02 -2.85
N ALA A 110 -16.45 -8.11 -2.38
CA ALA A 110 -17.45 -8.88 -3.11
C ALA A 110 -17.83 -8.11 -4.39
N SER A 111 -17.33 -8.56 -5.55
CA SER A 111 -17.69 -7.99 -6.83
C SER A 111 -19.16 -8.26 -7.15
N ARG A 112 -19.92 -7.20 -7.42
CA ARG A 112 -21.29 -7.27 -7.92
C ARG A 112 -21.48 -6.35 -9.11
N PRO A 113 -21.95 -6.85 -10.25
CA PRO A 113 -22.49 -6.00 -11.31
C PRO A 113 -23.73 -5.25 -10.77
N ASN A 114 -23.79 -3.93 -10.98
CA ASN A 114 -24.97 -3.07 -10.78
C ASN A 114 -25.41 -2.76 -9.32
N SER A 115 -24.55 -2.96 -8.31
CA SER A 115 -24.84 -2.47 -6.94
C SER A 115 -24.13 -1.13 -6.68
N THR A 116 -24.87 -0.14 -6.18
CA THR A 116 -24.32 1.10 -5.60
C THR A 116 -23.69 0.89 -4.22
N HIS A 117 -23.77 -0.32 -3.67
CA HIS A 117 -23.17 -0.65 -2.38
C HIS A 117 -22.08 -1.69 -2.59
N HIS A 118 -20.85 -1.33 -2.19
CA HIS A 118 -19.73 -2.25 -2.13
C HIS A 118 -19.68 -2.85 -0.74
N VAL A 119 -19.76 -4.18 -0.71
CA VAL A 119 -19.83 -4.95 0.53
C VAL A 119 -18.60 -5.85 0.59
N TYR A 120 -18.01 -5.92 1.77
CA TYR A 120 -16.81 -6.68 2.05
C TYR A 120 -17.18 -7.79 3.05
N PRO A 121 -17.31 -9.05 2.59
CA PRO A 121 -17.48 -10.18 3.49
C PRO A 121 -16.24 -10.40 4.33
N VAL A 122 -16.46 -10.77 5.58
CA VAL A 122 -15.45 -11.04 6.60
C VAL A 122 -15.81 -12.36 7.25
N GLN A 123 -14.86 -13.30 7.29
CA GLN A 123 -15.09 -14.59 7.95
C GLN A 123 -14.76 -14.48 9.44
N VAL A 124 -15.79 -14.40 10.30
CA VAL A 124 -15.62 -14.31 11.75
C VAL A 124 -15.59 -15.72 12.35
N PRO A 125 -14.54 -16.11 13.11
CA PRO A 125 -14.47 -17.44 13.72
C PRO A 125 -15.54 -17.64 14.81
N LYS A 126 -16.19 -18.81 14.79
CA LYS A 126 -17.17 -19.19 15.82
C LYS A 126 -16.57 -19.30 17.21
N SER A 127 -15.29 -19.66 17.32
CA SER A 127 -14.56 -19.70 18.58
C SER A 127 -14.57 -18.34 19.27
N SER A 128 -14.28 -17.25 18.55
CA SER A 128 -14.30 -15.89 19.08
C SER A 128 -15.70 -15.43 19.50
N ILE A 129 -16.74 -15.86 18.78
CA ILE A 129 -18.14 -15.60 19.15
C ILE A 129 -18.48 -16.32 20.46
N SER A 130 -18.10 -17.59 20.58
CA SER A 130 -18.34 -18.39 21.80
C SER A 130 -17.56 -17.87 23.00
N GLU A 131 -16.33 -17.39 22.79
CA GLU A 131 -15.49 -16.77 23.83
C GLU A 131 -16.10 -15.45 24.33
N ALA A 132 -16.56 -14.59 23.42
CA ALA A 132 -17.26 -13.36 23.76
C ALA A 132 -18.55 -13.64 24.56
N ALA A 133 -19.33 -14.64 24.13
CA ALA A 133 -20.54 -15.06 24.83
C ALA A 133 -20.24 -15.61 26.24
N ALA A 134 -19.24 -16.48 26.38
CA ALA A 134 -18.84 -17.06 27.67
C ALA A 134 -18.30 -16.00 28.65
N SER A 135 -17.60 -15.00 28.14
CA SER A 135 -17.02 -13.92 28.93
C SER A 135 -17.98 -12.73 29.16
N SER A 136 -19.22 -12.80 28.61
CA SER A 136 -20.22 -11.73 28.67
C SER A 136 -19.67 -10.37 28.21
N LYS A 137 -18.79 -10.37 27.22
CA LYS A 137 -18.09 -9.20 26.67
C LYS A 137 -18.40 -9.03 25.19
N ALA A 138 -18.32 -7.79 24.70
CA ALA A 138 -18.57 -7.53 23.30
C ALA A 138 -17.42 -8.03 22.41
N LEU A 139 -17.77 -8.52 21.22
CA LEU A 139 -16.81 -8.84 20.18
C LEU A 139 -16.53 -7.57 19.38
N LEU A 140 -15.29 -7.07 19.41
CA LEU A 140 -14.89 -5.82 18.79
C LEU A 140 -14.20 -6.07 17.45
N LEU A 141 -14.83 -5.59 16.38
CA LEU A 141 -14.27 -5.56 15.04
C LEU A 141 -13.79 -4.14 14.74
N THR A 142 -12.51 -3.96 14.43
CA THR A 142 -11.93 -2.64 14.10
C THR A 142 -11.44 -2.64 12.66
N LEU A 143 -12.05 -1.79 11.84
CA LEU A 143 -11.64 -1.49 10.47
C LEU A 143 -10.80 -0.22 10.46
N GLU A 144 -9.54 -0.35 10.09
CA GLU A 144 -8.67 0.77 9.74
C GLU A 144 -8.68 0.91 8.22
N ALA A 145 -9.00 2.11 7.72
CA ALA A 145 -9.03 2.40 6.29
C ALA A 145 -8.35 3.73 5.99
N THR A 146 -7.64 3.79 4.87
CA THR A 146 -7.00 4.99 4.36
C THR A 146 -7.55 5.31 2.98
N PHE A 147 -7.99 6.54 2.80
CA PHE A 147 -8.56 7.07 1.57
C PHE A 147 -7.65 8.14 0.98
N THR A 148 -7.59 8.19 -0.35
CA THR A 148 -6.82 9.20 -1.10
C THR A 148 -7.77 10.21 -1.73
N HIS A 149 -7.37 11.47 -1.77
CA HIS A 149 -8.11 12.56 -2.43
C HIS A 149 -9.55 12.77 -1.92
N SER A 150 -9.79 12.53 -0.63
CA SER A 150 -11.12 12.73 -0.02
C SER A 150 -11.44 14.19 0.32
N THR A 151 -10.47 15.10 0.18
CA THR A 151 -10.66 16.52 0.47
C THR A 151 -10.30 17.38 -0.73
N VAL A 152 -10.95 18.53 -0.86
CA VAL A 152 -10.79 19.43 -2.01
C VAL A 152 -10.55 20.86 -1.52
N PRO A 153 -9.65 21.64 -2.14
CA PRO A 153 -9.44 23.03 -1.77
C PRO A 153 -10.66 23.91 -2.08
N LEU A 154 -11.11 24.66 -1.07
CA LEU A 154 -12.19 25.65 -1.17
C LEU A 154 -11.78 26.93 -0.42
N PRO A 155 -11.47 28.04 -1.11
CA PRO A 155 -11.53 28.24 -2.56
C PRO A 155 -10.45 27.48 -3.33
N LYS A 156 -10.70 27.21 -4.62
CA LYS A 156 -9.74 26.52 -5.51
C LYS A 156 -8.46 27.31 -5.79
N GLN A 157 -8.45 28.61 -5.51
CA GLN A 157 -7.29 29.49 -5.68
C GLN A 157 -7.10 30.39 -4.46
N VAL A 158 -5.87 30.52 -3.99
CA VAL A 158 -5.48 31.35 -2.84
C VAL A 158 -4.23 32.16 -3.17
N ALA A 159 -4.10 33.38 -2.63
CA ALA A 159 -2.87 34.14 -2.82
C ALA A 159 -1.72 33.50 -2.02
N GLN A 160 -0.48 33.86 -2.36
CA GLN A 160 0.73 33.25 -1.78
C GLN A 160 0.75 33.24 -0.24
N ASN A 161 0.23 34.29 0.41
CA ASN A 161 0.25 34.45 1.87
C ASN A 161 -1.11 34.15 2.54
N ASP A 162 -2.09 33.69 1.78
CA ASP A 162 -3.42 33.35 2.32
C ASP A 162 -3.40 31.97 2.98
N PRO A 163 -4.20 31.74 4.04
CA PRO A 163 -4.37 30.41 4.60
C PRO A 163 -5.08 29.48 3.62
N LEU A 164 -4.73 28.19 3.68
CA LEU A 164 -5.40 27.15 2.91
C LEU A 164 -6.61 26.62 3.69
N PHE A 165 -7.73 26.43 2.99
CA PHE A 165 -8.91 25.78 3.51
C PHE A 165 -9.30 24.61 2.61
N LEU A 166 -9.70 23.51 3.24
CA LEU A 166 -10.14 22.29 2.58
C LEU A 166 -11.57 21.99 2.96
N GLU A 167 -12.30 21.39 2.02
CA GLU A 167 -13.63 20.86 2.22
C GLU A 167 -13.57 19.33 2.12
N TRP A 168 -14.14 18.66 3.12
CA TRP A 168 -14.40 17.23 3.10
C TRP A 168 -15.90 17.00 2.94
N GLU A 169 -16.26 16.06 2.08
CA GLU A 169 -17.62 15.56 1.91
C GLU A 169 -17.62 14.05 2.09
N GLY A 170 -18.62 13.53 2.81
CA GLY A 170 -18.76 12.11 3.06
C GLY A 170 -20.06 11.78 3.76
N GLU A 171 -20.15 10.60 4.35
CA GLU A 171 -21.33 10.17 5.12
C GLU A 171 -21.05 10.35 6.63
N VAL A 172 -21.97 10.99 7.34
CA VAL A 172 -21.93 11.13 8.81
C VAL A 172 -23.00 10.29 9.51
N GLY A 173 -23.89 9.65 8.74
CA GLY A 173 -24.78 8.60 9.23
C GLY A 173 -24.04 7.28 9.45
N VAL A 174 -24.61 6.42 10.30
CA VAL A 174 -24.08 5.06 10.52
C VAL A 174 -24.46 4.19 9.33
N ARG A 175 -23.44 3.67 8.63
CA ARG A 175 -23.61 2.80 7.47
C ARG A 175 -23.36 1.34 7.88
N SER A 176 -24.43 0.55 7.94
CA SER A 176 -24.36 -0.88 8.30
C SER A 176 -25.53 -1.66 7.71
N PRO A 177 -25.31 -2.88 7.15
CA PRO A 177 -26.40 -3.77 6.71
C PRO A 177 -27.15 -4.44 7.88
N TYR A 178 -26.71 -4.18 9.11
CA TYR A 178 -27.27 -4.75 10.33
C TYR A 178 -27.89 -3.66 11.23
N PRO A 179 -28.98 -3.99 11.97
CA PRO A 179 -29.55 -3.09 12.96
C PRO A 179 -28.48 -2.69 13.98
N THR A 180 -28.42 -1.39 14.28
CA THR A 180 -27.41 -0.82 15.17
C THR A 180 -28.06 -0.11 16.35
N GLU A 181 -27.76 -0.54 17.58
CA GLU A 181 -28.39 -0.02 18.80
C GLU A 181 -27.97 1.43 19.08
N GLN A 182 -26.67 1.72 18.97
CA GLN A 182 -26.13 3.05 19.12
C GLN A 182 -24.93 3.27 18.21
N GLY A 183 -24.76 4.49 17.70
CA GLY A 183 -23.57 4.83 16.93
C GLY A 183 -23.31 6.31 16.78
N LYS A 184 -22.06 6.64 16.49
CA LYS A 184 -21.59 8.01 16.28
C LYS A 184 -20.46 8.06 15.25
N VAL A 185 -20.35 9.20 14.58
CA VAL A 185 -19.28 9.52 13.65
C VAL A 185 -18.56 10.77 14.12
N LYS A 186 -17.24 10.69 14.26
CA LYS A 186 -16.38 11.81 14.65
C LYS A 186 -15.52 12.22 13.48
N VAL A 187 -15.57 13.48 13.08
CA VAL A 187 -14.72 14.06 12.05
C VAL A 187 -13.73 15.00 12.72
N ARG A 188 -12.44 14.69 12.60
CA ARG A 188 -11.33 15.40 13.22
C ARG A 188 -10.54 16.13 12.17
N SER A 189 -10.45 17.44 12.32
CA SER A 189 -9.55 18.29 11.54
C SER A 189 -8.20 18.45 12.26
N GLN A 190 -7.13 18.69 11.51
CA GLN A 190 -5.81 18.97 12.09
C GLN A 190 -5.72 20.37 12.73
N HIS A 191 -6.64 21.27 12.39
CA HIS A 191 -6.68 22.64 12.91
C HIS A 191 -8.06 22.96 13.51
N PRO A 192 -8.16 23.64 14.66
CA PRO A 192 -9.44 23.90 15.35
C PRO A 192 -10.38 24.87 14.61
N ARG A 193 -9.87 25.62 13.63
CA ARG A 193 -10.68 26.57 12.85
C ARG A 193 -11.46 25.86 11.74
N ILE A 194 -12.68 25.49 12.09
CA ILE A 194 -13.72 25.02 11.18
C ILE A 194 -14.63 26.21 10.84
N LEU A 195 -14.75 26.52 9.54
CA LEU A 195 -15.55 27.64 9.02
C LEU A 195 -17.04 27.28 8.94
N SER A 196 -17.37 26.12 8.39
CA SER A 196 -18.73 25.61 8.30
C SER A 196 -18.74 24.09 8.31
N TYR A 197 -19.84 23.51 8.77
CA TYR A 197 -20.08 22.08 8.70
C TYR A 197 -21.57 21.81 8.50
N ALA A 198 -21.90 20.65 7.93
CA ALA A 198 -23.25 20.16 7.76
C ALA A 198 -23.27 18.65 8.04
N PRO A 199 -24.40 18.10 8.52
CA PRO A 199 -25.62 18.79 8.94
C PRO A 199 -25.40 19.53 10.29
N THR A 200 -26.18 20.58 10.54
CA THR A 200 -26.24 21.27 11.84
C THR A 200 -27.49 20.89 12.64
N GLU A 201 -28.45 20.25 11.98
CA GLU A 201 -29.69 19.78 12.59
C GLU A 201 -29.80 18.25 12.48
N PRO A 202 -30.40 17.58 13.47
CA PRO A 202 -30.87 18.17 14.72
C PRO A 202 -29.70 18.51 15.67
N SER A 203 -29.73 19.71 16.26
CA SER A 203 -28.59 20.29 17.01
C SER A 203 -28.14 19.49 18.24
N ASP A 204 -29.00 18.65 18.80
CA ASP A 204 -28.70 17.74 19.91
C ASP A 204 -27.78 16.58 19.51
N LEU A 205 -27.75 16.22 18.23
CA LEU A 205 -26.90 15.16 17.69
C LEU A 205 -25.58 15.69 17.11
N VAL A 206 -25.34 17.01 17.11
CA VAL A 206 -24.14 17.59 16.52
C VAL A 206 -23.39 18.43 17.55
N SER A 207 -22.18 18.00 17.89
CA SER A 207 -21.33 18.74 18.84
C SER A 207 -19.97 19.03 18.25
N LYS A 208 -19.50 20.28 18.44
CA LYS A 208 -18.16 20.72 18.07
C LYS A 208 -17.32 20.91 19.33
N SER A 209 -16.19 20.21 19.41
CA SER A 209 -15.20 20.37 20.47
C SER A 209 -13.82 20.56 19.85
N GLY A 210 -13.31 21.80 19.88
CA GLY A 210 -12.04 22.17 19.24
C GLY A 210 -12.05 21.85 17.74
N SER A 211 -11.14 20.96 17.33
CA SER A 211 -11.00 20.47 15.95
C SER A 211 -11.84 19.23 15.63
N THR A 212 -12.63 18.73 16.59
CA THR A 212 -13.45 17.52 16.44
C THR A 212 -14.94 17.89 16.33
N LEU A 213 -15.60 17.40 15.28
CA LEU A 213 -17.04 17.38 15.15
C LEU A 213 -17.54 15.97 15.46
N THR A 214 -18.58 15.84 16.28
CA THR A 214 -19.23 14.58 16.59
C THR A 214 -20.68 14.64 16.11
N PHE A 215 -21.05 13.68 15.27
CA PHE A 215 -22.40 13.43 14.77
C PHE A 215 -22.94 12.16 15.46
N GLY A 216 -24.03 12.29 16.19
CA GLY A 216 -24.58 11.28 17.09
C GLY A 216 -24.43 11.66 18.58
N VAL A 217 -24.87 10.83 19.51
CA VAL A 217 -25.14 9.39 19.39
C VAL A 217 -26.54 9.11 18.81
N HIS A 218 -26.58 8.50 17.64
CA HIS A 218 -27.81 7.96 17.04
C HIS A 218 -28.20 6.66 17.76
N LYS A 219 -29.49 6.44 17.99
CA LYS A 219 -30.01 5.22 18.66
C LYS A 219 -30.98 4.48 17.75
N ASN A 220 -31.02 3.16 17.86
CA ASN A 220 -31.95 2.25 17.16
C ASN A 220 -31.99 2.51 15.64
N ILE A 221 -30.82 2.43 15.02
CA ILE A 221 -30.62 2.71 13.60
C ILE A 221 -31.02 1.46 12.81
N ALA A 222 -31.92 1.63 11.86
CA ALA A 222 -32.36 0.58 10.97
C ALA A 222 -31.19 0.12 10.05
N PRO A 223 -31.16 -1.17 9.67
CA PRO A 223 -30.20 -1.68 8.69
C PRO A 223 -30.39 -0.99 7.33
N ILE A 224 -29.30 -0.76 6.59
CA ILE A 224 -29.37 -0.29 5.20
C ILE A 224 -29.84 -1.43 4.29
N THR A 225 -30.64 -1.10 3.28
CA THR A 225 -31.05 -2.07 2.26
C THR A 225 -29.96 -2.15 1.19
N LEU A 226 -29.56 -3.36 0.82
CA LEU A 226 -28.51 -3.61 -0.18
C LEU A 226 -29.09 -3.98 -1.55
N ASP A 227 -30.32 -3.58 -1.84
CA ASP A 227 -31.10 -3.96 -3.04
C ASP A 227 -30.80 -3.08 -4.27
N GLY A 228 -29.83 -2.16 -4.18
CA GLY A 228 -29.33 -1.36 -5.31
C GLY A 228 -30.30 -0.30 -5.83
N LYS A 229 -31.48 -0.17 -5.20
CA LYS A 229 -32.37 0.98 -5.38
C LYS A 229 -31.96 2.02 -4.35
N ALA A 230 -31.47 3.17 -4.84
CA ALA A 230 -30.94 4.27 -4.06
C ALA A 230 -31.60 4.49 -2.69
N ASP A 231 -30.98 3.91 -1.65
CA ASP A 231 -31.16 4.27 -0.24
C ASP A 231 -30.50 5.63 0.08
N ALA A 232 -30.57 6.56 -0.87
CA ALA A 232 -30.16 7.95 -0.67
C ALA A 232 -31.03 8.67 0.38
N SER A 233 -32.05 8.00 0.92
CA SER A 233 -33.02 8.56 1.88
C SER A 233 -32.70 8.29 3.36
N THR A 234 -31.78 7.37 3.71
CA THR A 234 -31.46 7.04 5.12
C THR A 234 -30.07 7.49 5.57
N LEU A 235 -29.13 7.73 4.65
CA LEU A 235 -27.76 8.10 4.98
C LEU A 235 -27.57 9.61 4.93
N THR A 236 -27.14 10.18 6.05
CA THR A 236 -26.97 11.63 6.20
C THR A 236 -25.64 12.08 5.59
N PRO A 237 -25.65 12.93 4.54
CA PRO A 237 -24.43 13.50 3.99
C PRO A 237 -23.82 14.50 4.98
N GLY A 238 -22.51 14.45 5.12
CA GLY A 238 -21.72 15.34 5.94
C GLY A 238 -20.78 16.18 5.09
N ARG A 239 -20.56 17.42 5.54
CA ARG A 239 -19.61 18.36 4.94
C ARG A 239 -18.86 19.08 6.05
N VAL A 240 -17.55 19.23 5.90
CA VAL A 240 -16.72 19.98 6.85
C VAL A 240 -15.74 20.86 6.07
N HIS A 241 -15.83 22.17 6.28
CA HIS A 241 -14.93 23.18 5.71
C HIS A 241 -14.02 23.73 6.80
N TYR A 242 -12.72 23.51 6.67
CA TYR A 242 -11.76 23.73 7.75
C TYR A 242 -10.43 24.28 7.22
N GLN A 243 -9.69 24.97 8.08
CA GLN A 243 -8.34 25.45 7.76
C GLN A 243 -7.36 24.26 7.78
N TYR A 244 -6.43 24.22 6.84
CA TYR A 244 -5.39 23.21 6.77
C TYR A 244 -4.02 23.87 6.64
N ASP A 245 -3.14 23.59 7.60
CA ASP A 245 -1.85 24.26 7.73
C ASP A 245 -0.68 23.35 7.35
N GLN A 246 -0.85 22.52 6.33
CA GLN A 246 0.22 21.71 5.75
C GLN A 246 0.09 21.67 4.22
N PRO A 247 1.15 21.33 3.48
CA PRO A 247 1.06 21.15 2.04
C PRO A 247 0.24 19.90 1.69
N VAL A 248 -0.61 19.99 0.68
CA VAL A 248 -1.42 18.87 0.19
C VAL A 248 -0.66 18.24 -0.98
N ILE A 249 0.04 17.13 -0.76
CA ILE A 249 0.99 16.59 -1.73
C ILE A 249 0.57 15.21 -2.23
N SER A 250 0.64 15.05 -3.54
CA SER A 250 0.38 13.78 -4.21
C SER A 250 1.56 13.41 -5.09
N ALA A 251 2.00 12.15 -5.01
CA ALA A 251 2.88 11.55 -6.00
C ALA A 251 2.00 10.96 -7.10
N VAL A 252 1.91 11.66 -8.21
CA VAL A 252 1.07 11.24 -9.34
C VAL A 252 1.67 10.00 -9.99
N GLU A 253 3.00 9.94 -10.08
CA GLU A 253 3.74 8.73 -10.46
C GLU A 253 4.88 8.47 -9.48
N PHE A 254 4.95 7.24 -9.00
CA PHE A 254 6.04 6.71 -8.20
C PHE A 254 6.60 5.46 -8.87
N ASN A 255 7.74 5.58 -9.53
CA ASN A 255 8.39 4.48 -10.24
C ASN A 255 9.66 4.09 -9.51
N ARG A 256 9.63 2.94 -8.82
CA ARG A 256 10.77 2.34 -8.15
C ARG A 256 11.46 1.34 -9.08
N HIS A 257 12.77 1.47 -9.19
CA HIS A 257 13.66 0.51 -9.83
C HIS A 257 14.62 -0.04 -8.79
N VAL A 258 14.67 -1.37 -8.64
CA VAL A 258 15.55 -2.05 -7.70
C VAL A 258 16.38 -3.05 -8.47
N GLU A 259 17.70 -2.93 -8.39
CA GLU A 259 18.63 -3.88 -8.99
C GLU A 259 19.34 -4.70 -7.91
N VAL A 260 19.21 -6.02 -7.99
CA VAL A 260 19.88 -6.98 -7.11
C VAL A 260 21.18 -7.41 -7.77
N SER A 261 22.32 -7.17 -7.09
CA SER A 261 23.65 -7.53 -7.57
C SER A 261 24.41 -8.40 -6.56
N HIS A 262 24.56 -9.69 -6.87
CA HIS A 262 25.36 -10.61 -6.06
C HIS A 262 26.86 -10.32 -6.15
N TRP A 263 27.35 -9.87 -7.30
CA TRP A 263 28.76 -9.50 -7.50
C TRP A 263 29.21 -8.35 -6.60
N GLY A 264 28.35 -7.34 -6.44
CA GLY A 264 28.64 -6.14 -5.64
C GLY A 264 28.11 -6.21 -4.21
N ASN A 265 27.49 -7.32 -3.79
CA ASN A 265 26.76 -7.41 -2.53
C ASN A 265 25.77 -6.23 -2.31
N ASN A 266 25.10 -5.80 -3.38
CA ASN A 266 24.36 -4.53 -3.41
C ASN A 266 22.93 -4.69 -3.90
N LEU A 267 22.02 -4.01 -3.21
CA LEU A 267 20.64 -3.75 -3.59
C LEU A 267 20.52 -2.26 -3.91
N ALA A 268 20.68 -1.92 -5.19
CA ALA A 268 20.57 -0.53 -5.65
C ALA A 268 19.10 -0.19 -5.84
N THR A 269 18.61 0.84 -5.16
CA THR A 269 17.22 1.32 -5.29
C THR A 269 17.23 2.73 -5.86
N GLU A 270 16.38 3.00 -6.84
CA GLU A 270 16.10 4.32 -7.40
C GLU A 270 14.59 4.55 -7.47
N ASP A 271 14.11 5.60 -6.81
CA ASP A 271 12.74 6.07 -6.88
C ASP A 271 12.68 7.30 -7.78
N LYS A 272 11.91 7.22 -8.87
CA LYS A 272 11.53 8.38 -9.70
C LYS A 272 10.14 8.84 -9.28
N ILE A 273 10.06 10.05 -8.77
CA ILE A 273 8.85 10.58 -8.15
C ILE A 273 8.42 11.83 -8.90
N TRP A 274 7.18 11.83 -9.38
CA TRP A 274 6.52 13.03 -9.91
C TRP A 274 5.51 13.54 -8.88
N LEU A 275 5.88 14.61 -8.19
CA LEU A 275 5.07 15.24 -7.17
C LEU A 275 4.22 16.38 -7.72
N ARG A 276 3.07 16.59 -7.12
CA ARG A 276 2.18 17.73 -7.34
C ARG A 276 1.64 18.23 -6.00
N ASN A 277 1.55 19.54 -5.84
CA ASN A 277 0.82 20.13 -4.72
C ASN A 277 -0.64 20.30 -5.13
N ASP A 278 -1.52 19.45 -4.58
CA ASP A 278 -2.97 19.41 -4.83
C ASP A 278 -3.77 20.38 -3.95
N GLY A 279 -3.08 21.24 -3.22
CA GLY A 279 -3.71 22.34 -2.50
C GLY A 279 -4.33 23.38 -3.43
N ALA A 280 -4.91 24.42 -2.84
CA ALA A 280 -5.47 25.53 -3.60
C ALA A 280 -4.40 26.18 -4.49
N SER A 281 -4.70 26.32 -5.78
CA SER A 281 -3.75 26.85 -6.75
C SER A 281 -3.38 28.31 -6.47
N LEU A 282 -2.16 28.71 -6.86
CA LEU A 282 -1.71 30.08 -6.63
C LEU A 282 -2.57 31.07 -7.43
N LYS A 283 -3.22 31.99 -6.72
CA LYS A 283 -3.90 33.14 -7.30
C LYS A 283 -2.89 34.26 -7.57
N GLY A 284 -2.83 34.71 -8.83
CA GLY A 284 -1.90 35.77 -9.25
C GLY A 284 -0.52 35.21 -9.60
N PHE A 285 0.54 35.86 -9.11
CA PHE A 285 1.92 35.50 -9.42
C PHE A 285 2.73 35.21 -8.15
N PHE A 286 3.80 34.43 -8.31
CA PHE A 286 4.74 34.18 -7.23
C PHE A 286 5.66 35.39 -7.03
N SER A 287 5.74 35.89 -5.80
CA SER A 287 6.65 36.95 -5.40
C SER A 287 7.76 36.39 -4.52
N ARG A 288 8.99 36.35 -5.07
CA ARG A 288 10.19 35.93 -4.33
C ARG A 288 10.48 36.84 -3.14
N VAL A 289 10.23 38.15 -3.28
CA VAL A 289 10.44 39.14 -2.23
C VAL A 289 9.50 38.85 -1.05
N GLU A 290 8.22 38.58 -1.33
CA GLU A 290 7.26 38.22 -0.29
C GLU A 290 7.61 36.88 0.37
N HIS A 291 8.02 35.88 -0.42
CA HIS A 291 8.44 34.58 0.11
C HIS A 291 9.65 34.72 1.04
N GLN A 292 10.64 35.52 0.65
CA GLN A 292 11.83 35.80 1.47
C GLN A 292 11.48 36.59 2.72
N LYS A 293 10.61 37.60 2.62
CA LYS A 293 10.11 38.36 3.77
C LYS A 293 9.36 37.46 4.75
N ALA A 294 8.47 36.59 4.25
CA ALA A 294 7.72 35.64 5.05
C ALA A 294 8.64 34.62 5.74
N THR A 295 9.65 34.12 5.02
CA THR A 295 10.67 33.22 5.58
C THR A 295 11.49 33.91 6.69
N TYR A 296 11.94 35.15 6.45
CA TYR A 296 12.69 35.94 7.45
C TYR A 296 11.87 36.24 8.70
N GLN A 297 10.56 36.44 8.55
CA GLN A 297 9.65 36.69 9.66
C GLN A 297 9.13 35.40 10.32
N SER A 298 9.54 34.21 9.86
CA SER A 298 8.99 32.91 10.26
C SER A 298 7.46 32.84 10.12
N LYS A 299 6.92 33.53 9.10
CA LYS A 299 5.50 33.60 8.74
C LYS A 299 5.23 32.99 7.36
N LEU A 300 6.05 32.02 6.95
CA LEU A 300 5.79 31.31 5.72
C LEU A 300 4.46 30.57 5.83
N THR A 301 3.63 30.73 4.81
CA THR A 301 2.38 29.99 4.67
C THR A 301 2.67 28.50 4.58
N SER A 302 2.07 27.74 5.49
CA SER A 302 2.38 26.33 5.73
C SER A 302 1.90 25.39 4.63
N HIS A 303 1.04 25.85 3.72
CA HIS A 303 0.62 25.08 2.54
C HIS A 303 1.67 25.05 1.40
N ILE A 304 2.76 25.82 1.54
CA ILE A 304 3.88 25.85 0.60
C ILE A 304 4.89 24.77 1.02
N LEU A 305 5.15 23.81 0.13
CA LEU A 305 6.13 22.76 0.41
C LEU A 305 7.56 23.26 0.17
N GLN A 306 8.39 23.19 1.20
CA GLN A 306 9.81 23.54 1.14
C GLN A 306 10.72 22.32 1.21
N VAL A 307 10.41 21.36 2.08
CA VAL A 307 11.24 20.19 2.36
C VAL A 307 10.35 18.97 2.42
N ILE A 308 10.84 17.86 1.87
CA ILE A 308 10.19 16.56 1.90
C ILE A 308 11.12 15.61 2.63
N THR A 309 10.60 14.85 3.59
CA THR A 309 11.39 13.85 4.31
C THR A 309 11.00 12.46 3.85
N LEU A 310 11.97 11.74 3.32
CA LEU A 310 11.85 10.36 2.85
C LEU A 310 12.40 9.43 3.93
N HIS A 311 11.62 8.41 4.29
CA HIS A 311 12.05 7.38 5.24
C HIS A 311 12.64 6.19 4.49
N LEU A 312 13.97 6.19 4.37
CA LEU A 312 14.73 5.14 3.72
C LEU A 312 15.00 3.96 4.68
N PRO A 313 15.23 2.75 4.15
CA PRO A 313 15.55 1.61 4.98
C PRO A 313 16.82 1.83 5.86
N PRO A 314 16.89 1.17 7.03
CA PRO A 314 18.12 1.12 7.81
C PRO A 314 19.27 0.53 7.00
N GLY A 315 20.47 1.06 7.20
CA GLY A 315 21.65 0.63 6.46
C GLY A 315 21.78 1.18 5.06
N ALA A 316 20.87 2.06 4.61
CA ALA A 316 21.02 2.77 3.34
C ALA A 316 22.34 3.56 3.29
N LYS A 317 23.00 3.53 2.13
CA LYS A 317 24.29 4.18 1.83
C LYS A 317 24.20 4.92 0.50
N ASP A 318 25.13 5.83 0.28
CA ASP A 318 25.32 6.53 -1.01
C ASP A 318 24.03 7.15 -1.57
N ALA A 319 23.23 7.75 -0.67
CA ALA A 319 21.99 8.40 -1.07
C ALA A 319 22.29 9.59 -1.99
N TYR A 320 21.63 9.65 -3.15
CA TYR A 320 21.72 10.77 -4.07
C TYR A 320 20.34 11.35 -4.37
N TYR A 321 20.33 12.61 -4.80
CA TYR A 321 19.13 13.37 -5.12
C TYR A 321 19.37 14.18 -6.40
N ILE A 322 18.65 13.81 -7.46
CA ILE A 322 18.81 14.43 -8.78
C ILE A 322 17.46 14.87 -9.33
N ASP A 323 17.48 15.93 -10.11
CA ASP A 323 16.36 16.35 -10.94
C ASP A 323 16.69 15.96 -12.40
N ARG A 324 15.73 16.09 -13.30
CA ARG A 324 15.88 15.83 -14.74
C ARG A 324 17.03 16.63 -15.37
N VAL A 325 17.30 17.83 -14.85
CA VAL A 325 18.37 18.72 -15.33
C VAL A 325 19.70 18.56 -14.56
N GLY A 326 19.81 17.54 -13.71
CA GLY A 326 21.03 17.19 -12.98
C GLY A 326 20.92 17.34 -11.47
N ASN A 327 22.07 17.27 -10.82
CA ASN A 327 22.19 17.15 -9.37
C ASN A 327 21.54 18.33 -8.61
N VAL A 328 20.93 18.03 -7.48
CA VAL A 328 20.37 19.02 -6.55
C VAL A 328 21.06 18.85 -5.20
N SER A 329 21.85 19.85 -4.80
CA SER A 329 22.69 19.78 -3.60
C SER A 329 21.93 20.07 -2.30
N THR A 330 20.67 20.51 -2.37
CA THR A 330 19.84 20.85 -1.21
C THR A 330 19.16 19.59 -0.65
N SER A 331 19.97 18.69 -0.10
CA SER A 331 19.52 17.49 0.60
C SER A 331 20.32 17.23 1.87
N HIS A 332 19.73 16.50 2.81
CA HIS A 332 20.35 16.15 4.07
C HIS A 332 20.03 14.68 4.40
N PHE A 333 21.06 13.84 4.42
CA PHE A 333 20.93 12.41 4.68
C PHE A 333 21.40 12.05 6.08
N ASN A 334 20.47 11.57 6.91
CA ASN A 334 20.71 11.04 8.24
C ASN A 334 20.65 9.52 8.20
N ARG A 335 21.81 8.88 8.17
CA ARG A 335 21.92 7.43 8.07
C ARG A 335 21.59 6.74 9.40
N SER A 336 20.80 5.67 9.33
CA SER A 336 20.58 4.71 10.43
C SER A 336 21.46 3.46 10.24
N PRO A 337 21.97 2.84 11.31
CA PRO A 337 22.73 1.58 11.22
C PRO A 337 21.91 0.44 10.61
N ASN A 338 22.59 -0.62 10.16
CA ASN A 338 21.95 -1.82 9.63
C ASN A 338 21.06 -2.47 10.71
N ALA A 339 19.85 -2.90 10.34
CA ALA A 339 18.88 -3.51 11.26
C ALA A 339 18.28 -4.79 10.66
N PRO A 340 19.06 -5.89 10.57
CA PRO A 340 18.67 -7.12 9.85
C PRO A 340 17.43 -7.83 10.42
N GLN A 341 17.10 -7.57 11.68
CA GLN A 341 15.91 -8.10 12.34
C GLN A 341 14.61 -7.65 11.66
N LEU A 342 14.62 -6.48 11.00
CA LEU A 342 13.45 -5.89 10.34
C LEU A 342 13.10 -6.56 9.00
N VAL A 343 14.05 -7.24 8.37
CA VAL A 343 13.82 -8.02 7.12
C VAL A 343 12.96 -9.27 7.38
N SER A 344 12.83 -9.67 8.65
CA SER A 344 11.97 -10.80 9.07
C SER A 344 10.77 -10.36 9.91
N ALA A 345 10.60 -9.05 10.17
CA ALA A 345 9.51 -8.55 10.97
C ALA A 345 8.31 -8.21 10.06
N PRO A 346 7.08 -8.62 10.43
CA PRO A 346 5.89 -8.26 9.65
C PRO A 346 5.56 -6.77 9.77
N GLY A 347 5.17 -6.16 8.65
CA GLY A 347 4.54 -4.83 8.58
C GLY A 347 5.48 -3.62 8.54
N LEU A 348 4.94 -2.48 8.11
CA LEU A 348 5.63 -1.18 8.02
C LEU A 348 5.80 -0.49 9.39
N ALA A 349 4.96 -0.83 10.38
CA ALA A 349 4.97 -0.22 11.71
C ALA A 349 6.31 -0.41 12.45
N THR A 350 7.11 -1.42 12.09
CA THR A 350 8.41 -1.72 12.71
C THR A 350 9.57 -0.86 12.19
N MET A 351 9.35 -0.01 11.17
CA MET A 351 10.32 0.98 10.70
C MET A 351 10.32 2.29 11.52
N GLN A 352 9.36 2.47 12.44
CA GLN A 352 9.26 3.67 13.28
C GLN A 352 10.50 3.79 14.18
N GLY A 353 11.28 4.85 13.97
CA GLY A 353 12.45 5.20 14.79
C GLY A 353 13.79 4.56 14.38
N LYS A 354 13.81 3.60 13.43
CA LYS A 354 15.04 2.93 12.97
C LYS A 354 15.36 3.17 11.48
N THR A 355 14.64 4.05 10.80
CA THR A 355 14.86 4.41 9.39
C THR A 355 15.98 5.43 9.20
N SER A 356 16.65 5.35 8.05
CA SER A 356 17.50 6.44 7.59
C SER A 356 16.61 7.54 7.03
N ARG A 357 16.87 8.82 7.36
CA ARG A 357 16.03 9.94 6.93
C ARG A 357 16.75 10.74 5.85
N LEU A 358 16.12 10.91 4.70
CA LEU A 358 16.62 11.79 3.65
C LEU A 358 15.66 12.98 3.50
N SER A 359 16.09 14.15 3.95
CA SER A 359 15.37 15.40 3.69
C SER A 359 15.82 15.98 2.36
N VAL A 360 14.90 16.18 1.43
CA VAL A 360 15.17 16.80 0.13
C VAL A 360 14.42 18.12 0.02
N GLN A 361 15.10 19.15 -0.46
CA GLN A 361 14.52 20.45 -0.74
C GLN A 361 14.52 20.66 -2.26
N PRO A 362 13.33 20.76 -2.90
CA PRO A 362 13.21 21.09 -4.31
C PRO A 362 13.87 22.42 -4.69
N ARG A 363 14.23 22.58 -5.98
CA ARG A 363 14.87 23.80 -6.50
C ARG A 363 14.03 25.07 -6.30
N TYR A 364 12.72 24.93 -6.22
CA TYR A 364 11.75 25.99 -5.98
C TYR A 364 10.70 25.51 -4.97
N PRO A 365 10.09 26.40 -4.17
CA PRO A 365 8.98 26.02 -3.31
C PRO A 365 7.80 25.54 -4.15
N LEU A 366 7.13 24.47 -3.74
CA LEU A 366 5.94 23.97 -4.45
C LEU A 366 4.69 24.61 -3.85
N LEU A 367 4.15 25.60 -4.55
CA LEU A 367 2.83 26.16 -4.27
C LEU A 367 1.74 25.28 -4.90
N GLY A 368 0.47 25.50 -4.51
CA GLY A 368 -0.64 24.73 -5.06
C GLY A 368 -0.72 24.82 -6.59
N GLY A 369 -0.96 23.67 -7.22
CA GLY A 369 -0.96 23.48 -8.67
C GLY A 369 0.42 23.28 -9.30
N TRP A 370 1.52 23.48 -8.57
CA TRP A 370 2.86 23.25 -9.09
C TRP A 370 3.25 21.78 -8.97
N ASN A 371 4.14 21.34 -9.86
CA ASN A 371 4.66 19.98 -9.88
C ASN A 371 6.18 19.99 -9.81
N TYR A 372 6.78 18.86 -9.43
CA TYR A 372 8.21 18.67 -9.39
C TYR A 372 8.56 17.20 -9.58
N SER A 373 9.40 16.90 -10.56
CA SER A 373 9.89 15.55 -10.84
C SER A 373 11.32 15.41 -10.35
N PHE A 374 11.64 14.34 -9.63
CA PHE A 374 13.01 14.07 -9.21
C PHE A 374 13.24 12.58 -9.01
N SER A 375 14.51 12.20 -8.92
CA SER A 375 14.93 10.86 -8.56
C SER A 375 15.74 10.88 -7.27
N VAL A 376 15.48 9.90 -6.42
CA VAL A 376 16.29 9.59 -5.24
C VAL A 376 16.73 8.15 -5.34
N GLY A 377 18.00 7.88 -5.11
CA GLY A 377 18.47 6.51 -5.03
C GLY A 377 19.47 6.30 -3.92
N TRP A 378 19.65 5.05 -3.52
CA TRP A 378 20.56 4.62 -2.46
C TRP A 378 20.94 3.16 -2.67
N ASN A 379 22.02 2.77 -1.99
CA ASN A 379 22.53 1.40 -1.94
C ASN A 379 22.19 0.76 -0.58
N SER A 380 21.93 -0.54 -0.60
CA SER A 380 21.70 -1.35 0.59
C SER A 380 22.47 -2.66 0.47
N ASP A 381 23.06 -3.14 1.57
CA ASP A 381 23.82 -4.39 1.56
C ASP A 381 22.88 -5.60 1.37
N LEU A 382 23.30 -6.62 0.60
CA LEU A 382 22.56 -7.88 0.43
C LEU A 382 22.97 -8.99 1.42
N GLY A 383 24.22 -9.00 1.88
CA GLY A 383 24.84 -10.10 2.61
C GLY A 383 24.46 -10.16 4.09
N GLU A 384 25.37 -10.65 4.94
CA GLU A 384 25.12 -10.75 6.38
C GLU A 384 24.75 -9.37 6.97
N GLY A 385 23.60 -9.29 7.63
CA GLY A 385 23.07 -8.03 8.15
C GLY A 385 22.29 -7.18 7.13
N GLY A 386 22.18 -7.63 5.88
CA GLY A 386 21.55 -6.94 4.75
C GLY A 386 20.13 -7.40 4.39
N TRP A 387 19.70 -7.03 3.19
CA TRP A 387 18.33 -7.18 2.67
C TRP A 387 18.13 -8.46 1.83
N GLY A 388 19.21 -9.19 1.56
CA GLY A 388 19.18 -10.51 0.95
C GLY A 388 19.46 -11.59 1.99
N ARG A 389 18.89 -12.78 1.79
CA ARG A 389 19.21 -13.97 2.58
C ARG A 389 19.40 -15.15 1.64
N SER A 390 20.52 -15.86 1.79
CA SER A 390 20.64 -17.22 1.28
C SER A 390 19.89 -18.13 2.25
N VAL A 391 19.05 -19.02 1.76
CA VAL A 391 18.29 -19.96 2.62
C VAL A 391 19.02 -21.31 2.64
N PRO A 392 19.66 -21.70 3.75
CA PRO A 392 20.25 -23.03 3.89
C PRO A 392 19.17 -24.11 3.92
N ALA A 393 19.52 -25.33 3.52
CA ALA A 393 18.57 -26.45 3.48
C ALA A 393 17.93 -26.79 4.84
N GLU A 394 18.60 -26.50 5.96
CA GLU A 394 18.11 -26.79 7.33
C GLU A 394 17.10 -25.74 7.84
N GLY A 395 17.18 -24.49 7.37
CA GLY A 395 16.24 -23.41 7.74
C GLY A 395 14.88 -23.47 7.03
N LEU A 396 14.73 -24.43 6.10
CA LEU A 396 13.50 -24.63 5.33
C LEU A 396 12.29 -24.97 6.21
N GLN A 397 12.43 -25.63 7.37
CA GLN A 397 11.26 -26.04 8.16
C GLN A 397 10.39 -24.89 8.72
N MET A 398 10.94 -23.67 8.87
CA MET A 398 10.19 -22.53 9.39
C MET A 398 9.55 -21.66 8.31
N VAL A 399 10.08 -21.68 7.07
CA VAL A 399 9.55 -20.91 5.93
C VAL A 399 8.75 -21.80 4.96
N ALA A 400 9.04 -23.11 4.92
CA ALA A 400 8.47 -24.05 3.95
C ALA A 400 7.10 -24.64 4.33
N LYS A 401 6.47 -24.24 5.45
CA LYS A 401 5.10 -24.68 5.72
C LYS A 401 4.11 -24.21 4.65
N ASP A 402 4.44 -23.14 3.93
CA ASP A 402 3.57 -22.52 2.91
C ASP A 402 4.05 -22.72 1.45
N LEU A 403 5.21 -23.35 1.24
CA LEU A 403 5.81 -23.51 -0.10
C LEU A 403 5.51 -24.89 -0.69
N LYS A 404 4.35 -25.06 -1.35
CA LYS A 404 4.07 -26.26 -2.16
C LYS A 404 5.03 -26.30 -3.36
N GLY A 405 5.92 -27.30 -3.41
CA GLY A 405 6.86 -27.55 -4.51
C GLY A 405 8.34 -27.36 -4.17
N ALA A 406 8.67 -27.05 -2.91
CA ALA A 406 10.03 -26.75 -2.49
C ALA A 406 10.88 -28.00 -2.15
N GLU A 407 11.20 -28.86 -3.11
CA GLU A 407 12.21 -29.92 -2.90
C GLU A 407 13.61 -29.31 -2.68
N GLY A 408 14.37 -29.81 -1.71
CA GLY A 408 15.61 -29.21 -1.21
C GLY A 408 16.69 -28.97 -2.28
N GLY A 409 17.22 -27.74 -2.35
CA GLY A 409 18.31 -27.36 -3.27
C GLY A 409 19.25 -26.30 -2.67
N LYS A 410 20.54 -26.34 -3.05
CA LYS A 410 21.67 -25.60 -2.44
C LYS A 410 21.88 -24.13 -2.89
N ASP A 411 21.02 -23.54 -3.72
CA ASP A 411 21.24 -22.20 -4.30
C ASP A 411 19.93 -21.36 -4.32
N ARG A 412 19.29 -21.18 -3.15
CA ARG A 412 18.04 -20.41 -2.98
C ARG A 412 18.26 -19.09 -2.26
N TYR A 413 17.69 -18.02 -2.79
CA TYR A 413 17.81 -16.67 -2.27
C TYR A 413 16.44 -16.03 -2.09
N VAL A 414 16.33 -15.22 -1.04
CA VAL A 414 15.18 -14.35 -0.79
C VAL A 414 15.68 -12.92 -0.67
N VAL A 415 15.02 -11.99 -1.34
CA VAL A 415 15.28 -10.55 -1.19
C VAL A 415 14.02 -9.85 -0.72
N GLY A 416 14.16 -9.05 0.34
CA GLY A 416 13.09 -8.19 0.84
C GLY A 416 13.23 -6.79 0.25
N VAL A 417 12.18 -6.30 -0.41
CA VAL A 417 12.15 -5.00 -1.06
C VAL A 417 10.92 -4.23 -0.61
N LEU A 418 11.08 -2.99 -0.16
CA LEU A 418 9.92 -2.15 0.14
C LEU A 418 9.15 -1.85 -1.15
N PHE A 419 7.82 -1.88 -1.10
CA PHE A 419 7.00 -1.53 -2.26
C PHE A 419 7.22 -0.07 -2.68
N SER A 420 7.17 0.87 -1.75
CA SER A 420 7.44 2.30 -1.98
C SER A 420 8.25 2.88 -0.82
N THR A 421 8.74 4.12 -0.97
CA THR A 421 9.34 4.87 0.14
C THR A 421 8.22 5.54 0.89
N ALA A 422 8.16 5.36 2.21
CA ALA A 422 7.15 6.01 3.03
C ALA A 422 7.39 7.53 3.05
N ILE A 423 6.37 8.27 2.63
CA ILE A 423 6.29 9.73 2.73
C ILE A 423 5.00 10.06 3.48
N THR A 424 5.13 10.75 4.60
CA THR A 424 3.98 11.03 5.48
C THR A 424 2.96 11.94 4.80
N ASP A 425 1.68 11.57 4.93
CA ASP A 425 0.53 12.32 4.41
C ASP A 425 0.53 12.58 2.89
N VAL A 426 1.29 11.78 2.12
CA VAL A 426 1.30 11.85 0.65
C VAL A 426 0.43 10.75 0.04
N ALA A 427 -0.48 11.15 -0.86
CA ALA A 427 -1.23 10.21 -1.70
C ALA A 427 -0.35 9.71 -2.86
N LEU A 428 -0.36 8.42 -3.15
CA LEU A 428 0.36 7.84 -4.29
C LEU A 428 -0.67 7.37 -5.33
N ASP A 429 -0.79 8.06 -6.46
CA ASP A 429 -1.85 7.76 -7.43
C ASP A 429 -1.53 6.48 -8.20
N LYS A 430 -0.28 6.36 -8.66
CA LYS A 430 0.24 5.20 -9.38
C LYS A 430 1.63 4.84 -8.88
N VAL A 431 1.76 3.63 -8.36
CA VAL A 431 3.02 3.07 -7.90
C VAL A 431 3.40 1.89 -8.78
N GLN A 432 4.60 1.93 -9.36
CA GLN A 432 5.21 0.81 -10.06
C GLN A 432 6.55 0.48 -9.41
N THR A 433 6.71 -0.78 -9.01
CA THR A 433 7.94 -1.28 -8.39
C THR A 433 8.50 -2.41 -9.23
N ARG A 434 9.63 -2.12 -9.90
CA ARG A 434 10.37 -3.05 -10.72
C ARG A 434 11.56 -3.58 -9.94
N VAL A 435 11.61 -4.89 -9.72
CA VAL A 435 12.75 -5.57 -9.11
C VAL A 435 13.46 -6.42 -10.15
N VAL A 436 14.70 -6.08 -10.46
CA VAL A 436 15.56 -6.76 -11.42
C VAL A 436 16.53 -7.67 -10.68
N LEU A 437 16.52 -8.95 -11.01
CA LEU A 437 17.37 -9.96 -10.37
C LEU A 437 18.68 -10.17 -11.16
N PRO A 438 19.64 -10.93 -10.63
CA PRO A 438 20.85 -11.29 -11.37
C PRO A 438 20.55 -12.10 -12.65
N GLU A 439 21.43 -11.98 -13.64
CA GLU A 439 21.33 -12.76 -14.89
C GLU A 439 21.36 -14.27 -14.60
N GLY A 440 20.44 -15.01 -15.23
CA GLY A 440 20.30 -16.45 -15.02
C GLY A 440 19.62 -16.86 -13.71
N ALA A 441 19.08 -15.90 -12.94
CA ALA A 441 18.17 -16.21 -11.84
C ALA A 441 16.85 -16.80 -12.39
N VAL A 442 16.17 -17.62 -11.58
CA VAL A 442 14.82 -18.12 -11.87
C VAL A 442 13.92 -17.76 -10.69
N ILE A 443 12.90 -16.96 -10.95
CA ILE A 443 11.91 -16.55 -9.93
C ILE A 443 11.04 -17.75 -9.59
N THR A 444 10.95 -18.09 -8.31
CA THR A 444 10.13 -19.20 -7.83
C THR A 444 8.81 -18.72 -7.22
N GLN A 445 8.85 -17.61 -6.46
CA GLN A 445 7.69 -17.08 -5.75
C GLN A 445 7.85 -15.58 -5.46
N VAL A 446 6.72 -14.87 -5.41
CA VAL A 446 6.63 -13.46 -5.04
C VAL A 446 5.58 -13.34 -3.94
N ASP A 447 6.01 -12.97 -2.73
CA ASP A 447 5.12 -12.79 -1.57
C ASP A 447 4.81 -11.31 -1.37
N THR A 448 3.53 -10.97 -1.39
CA THR A 448 3.05 -9.59 -1.26
C THR A 448 2.17 -9.45 -0.02
N PRO A 449 2.38 -8.43 0.82
CA PRO A 449 1.64 -8.28 2.09
C PRO A 449 0.24 -7.65 1.92
N PHE A 450 -0.13 -7.28 0.70
CA PHE A 450 -1.43 -6.71 0.35
C PHE A 450 -1.73 -7.01 -1.13
N GLU A 451 -2.99 -6.83 -1.52
CA GLU A 451 -3.44 -7.02 -2.90
C GLU A 451 -2.88 -5.95 -3.86
N LEU A 452 -2.32 -6.42 -4.97
CA LEU A 452 -1.80 -5.61 -6.07
C LEU A 452 -2.73 -5.66 -7.28
N ASP A 453 -2.71 -4.60 -8.08
CA ASP A 453 -3.52 -4.52 -9.30
C ASP A 453 -2.92 -5.40 -10.41
N SER A 454 -1.59 -5.52 -10.45
CA SER A 454 -0.90 -6.36 -11.43
C SER A 454 0.49 -6.81 -10.95
N ILE A 455 0.85 -8.05 -11.31
CA ILE A 455 2.19 -8.62 -11.18
C ILE A 455 2.60 -9.11 -12.57
N LYS A 456 3.68 -8.56 -13.12
CA LYS A 456 4.19 -8.89 -14.46
C LYS A 456 5.63 -9.38 -14.36
N HIS A 457 5.96 -10.38 -15.17
CA HIS A 457 7.34 -10.84 -15.34
C HIS A 457 7.88 -10.30 -16.66
N GLU A 458 9.06 -9.70 -16.62
CA GLU A 458 9.72 -9.15 -17.81
C GLU A 458 11.22 -9.50 -17.83
N THR A 459 11.86 -9.24 -18.96
CA THR A 459 13.30 -9.35 -19.11
C THR A 459 13.90 -7.95 -19.26
N TYR A 460 14.84 -7.61 -18.38
CA TYR A 460 15.52 -6.34 -18.35
C TYR A 460 16.96 -6.50 -18.82
N PHE A 461 17.41 -5.62 -19.71
CA PHE A 461 18.78 -5.66 -20.25
C PHE A 461 19.58 -4.48 -19.69
N THR A 462 20.71 -4.77 -19.06
CA THR A 462 21.68 -3.79 -18.59
C THR A 462 23.11 -4.16 -19.04
N TYR A 463 24.10 -3.46 -18.50
CA TYR A 463 25.51 -3.65 -18.83
C TYR A 463 25.96 -5.10 -18.60
N LEU A 464 26.73 -5.61 -19.56
CA LEU A 464 27.38 -6.93 -19.52
C LEU A 464 26.39 -8.11 -19.39
N ASP A 465 25.12 -7.93 -19.73
CA ASP A 465 24.15 -9.01 -19.81
C ASP A 465 24.25 -9.70 -21.18
N THR A 466 24.12 -11.04 -21.20
CA THR A 466 24.14 -11.84 -22.44
C THR A 466 22.77 -12.38 -22.83
N ILE A 467 21.94 -12.79 -21.85
CA ILE A 467 20.56 -13.26 -22.07
C ILE A 467 19.51 -12.30 -21.51
N GLY A 468 19.95 -11.27 -20.78
CA GLY A 468 19.07 -10.39 -20.03
C GLY A 468 18.75 -10.95 -18.63
N ARG A 469 18.21 -10.07 -17.79
CA ARG A 469 17.89 -10.35 -16.40
C ARG A 469 16.39 -10.52 -16.21
N PRO A 470 15.95 -11.49 -15.41
CA PRO A 470 14.54 -11.58 -15.06
C PRO A 470 14.18 -10.43 -14.11
N ALA A 471 13.01 -9.83 -14.33
CA ALA A 471 12.48 -8.77 -13.49
C ALA A 471 11.00 -9.01 -13.18
N VAL A 472 10.58 -8.53 -12.02
CA VAL A 472 9.18 -8.52 -11.58
C VAL A 472 8.72 -7.08 -11.48
N VAL A 473 7.60 -6.76 -12.12
CA VAL A 473 6.96 -5.44 -12.07
C VAL A 473 5.65 -5.56 -11.30
N LEU A 474 5.56 -4.80 -10.22
CA LEU A 474 4.44 -4.78 -9.30
C LEU A 474 3.74 -3.43 -9.44
N GLU A 475 2.44 -3.43 -9.71
CA GLU A 475 1.67 -2.21 -9.96
C GLU A 475 0.51 -2.11 -8.96
N LYS A 476 0.35 -0.91 -8.40
CA LYS A 476 -0.81 -0.55 -7.58
C LYS A 476 -1.21 0.89 -7.83
N THR A 477 -2.50 1.09 -8.06
CA THR A 477 -3.15 2.40 -8.09
C THR A 477 -3.73 2.71 -6.72
N ARG A 478 -3.77 4.00 -6.36
CA ARG A 478 -4.28 4.48 -5.07
C ARG A 478 -3.57 3.79 -3.90
N ALA A 479 -2.35 4.21 -3.65
CA ALA A 479 -1.56 3.78 -2.50
C ALA A 479 -1.34 4.94 -1.53
N SER A 480 -0.99 4.58 -0.31
CA SER A 480 -0.62 5.51 0.76
C SER A 480 0.68 5.05 1.40
N GLU A 481 1.16 5.79 2.40
CA GLU A 481 2.30 5.36 3.20
C GLU A 481 2.11 3.94 3.76
N GLN A 482 0.89 3.51 4.10
CA GLN A 482 0.60 2.19 4.67
C GLN A 482 0.92 1.02 3.72
N ASN A 483 1.00 1.29 2.41
CA ASN A 483 1.41 0.32 1.40
C ASN A 483 2.93 0.21 1.25
N SER A 484 3.72 0.99 2.00
CA SER A 484 5.19 0.94 1.95
C SER A 484 5.76 -0.30 2.67
N GLN A 485 5.16 -1.47 2.52
CA GLN A 485 5.54 -2.71 3.21
C GLN A 485 6.55 -3.52 2.38
N LEU A 486 7.16 -4.53 3.01
CA LEU A 486 8.11 -5.43 2.35
C LEU A 486 7.41 -6.46 1.47
N ILE A 487 7.94 -6.63 0.27
CA ILE A 487 7.63 -7.70 -0.67
C ILE A 487 8.85 -8.62 -0.71
N TYR A 488 8.62 -9.93 -0.70
CA TYR A 488 9.68 -10.92 -0.76
C TYR A 488 9.70 -11.60 -2.11
N ILE A 489 10.87 -11.65 -2.74
CA ILE A 489 11.07 -12.35 -3.99
C ILE A 489 12.00 -13.52 -3.75
N HIS A 490 11.49 -14.71 -4.00
CA HIS A 490 12.22 -15.97 -3.94
C HIS A 490 12.74 -16.33 -5.32
N TYR A 491 14.02 -16.64 -5.41
CA TYR A 491 14.64 -17.06 -6.65
C TYR A 491 15.79 -18.03 -6.43
N THR A 492 16.13 -18.77 -7.48
CA THR A 492 17.32 -19.61 -7.52
C THR A 492 18.34 -19.00 -8.47
N LEU A 493 19.63 -19.16 -8.15
CA LEU A 493 20.71 -18.71 -9.01
C LEU A 493 21.84 -19.73 -8.98
N SER A 494 22.04 -20.43 -10.09
CA SER A 494 23.12 -21.42 -10.18
C SER A 494 24.50 -20.77 -10.20
N LYS A 495 25.50 -21.46 -9.63
CA LYS A 495 26.90 -20.98 -9.68
C LYS A 495 27.41 -20.82 -11.11
N SER A 496 26.99 -21.67 -12.04
CA SER A 496 27.37 -21.55 -13.46
C SER A 496 26.80 -20.27 -14.09
N ALA A 497 25.56 -19.88 -13.77
CA ALA A 497 24.98 -18.62 -14.19
C ALA A 497 25.75 -17.43 -13.59
N HIS A 498 26.18 -17.52 -12.33
CA HIS A 498 26.95 -16.46 -11.67
C HIS A 498 28.27 -16.15 -12.40
N TYR A 499 29.02 -17.17 -12.84
CA TYR A 499 30.29 -17.01 -13.57
C TYR A 499 30.14 -16.70 -15.07
N ARG A 500 28.92 -16.68 -15.60
CA ARG A 500 28.65 -16.44 -17.03
C ARG A 500 29.20 -15.11 -17.51
N LYS A 501 29.05 -14.04 -16.72
CA LYS A 501 29.50 -12.68 -17.08
C LYS A 501 31.02 -12.59 -17.29
N PRO A 502 31.87 -12.99 -16.31
CA PRO A 502 33.31 -13.06 -16.52
C PRO A 502 33.72 -13.94 -17.70
N LEU A 503 33.07 -15.09 -17.89
CA LEU A 503 33.37 -16.00 -18.99
C LEU A 503 33.04 -15.38 -20.36
N ALA A 504 31.92 -14.67 -20.48
CA ALA A 504 31.55 -13.97 -21.71
C ALA A 504 32.55 -12.87 -22.06
N ILE A 505 32.95 -12.05 -21.08
CA ILE A 505 33.98 -11.02 -21.29
C ILE A 505 35.31 -11.67 -21.70
N SER A 506 35.72 -12.73 -20.99
CA SER A 506 36.96 -13.46 -21.28
C SER A 506 36.95 -14.05 -22.69
N ALA A 507 35.81 -14.59 -23.13
CA ALA A 507 35.64 -15.13 -24.48
C ALA A 507 35.77 -14.05 -25.56
N ILE A 508 35.20 -12.86 -25.35
CA ILE A 508 35.32 -11.73 -26.28
C ILE A 508 36.78 -11.27 -26.38
N VAL A 509 37.43 -11.07 -25.23
CA VAL A 509 38.84 -10.64 -25.18
C VAL A 509 39.75 -11.69 -25.82
N PHE A 510 39.55 -12.98 -25.52
CA PHE A 510 40.31 -14.06 -26.12
C PHE A 510 40.09 -14.15 -27.64
N SER A 511 38.84 -13.99 -28.10
CA SER A 511 38.51 -13.98 -29.53
C SER A 511 39.20 -12.83 -30.26
N PHE A 512 39.26 -11.64 -29.64
CA PHE A 512 39.98 -10.50 -30.19
C PHE A 512 41.48 -10.79 -30.37
N PHE A 513 42.14 -11.35 -29.35
CA PHE A 513 43.55 -11.74 -29.46
C PHE A 513 43.78 -12.90 -30.45
N ALA A 514 42.85 -13.85 -30.54
CA ALA A 514 42.91 -14.92 -31.52
C ALA A 514 42.85 -14.38 -32.95
N VAL A 515 41.92 -13.44 -33.23
CA VAL A 515 41.82 -12.77 -34.53
C VAL A 515 43.09 -11.99 -34.85
N LEU A 516 43.63 -11.21 -33.92
CA LEU A 516 44.89 -10.48 -34.11
C LEU A 516 46.07 -11.43 -34.39
N SER A 517 46.14 -12.56 -33.69
CA SER A 517 47.17 -13.58 -33.90
C SER A 517 47.08 -14.17 -35.31
N THR A 518 45.87 -14.46 -35.78
CA THR A 518 45.63 -14.98 -37.14
C THR A 518 45.93 -13.92 -38.20
N LEU A 519 45.48 -12.67 -38.02
CA LEU A 519 45.76 -11.56 -38.94
C LEU A 519 47.26 -11.30 -39.10
N ARG A 520 48.04 -11.41 -38.02
CA ARG A 520 49.51 -11.30 -38.09
C ARG A 520 50.17 -12.41 -38.90
N ARG A 521 49.51 -13.56 -39.06
CA ARG A 521 50.03 -14.69 -39.84
C ARG A 521 49.69 -14.60 -41.34
N PHE A 522 48.78 -13.72 -41.74
CA PHE A 522 48.50 -13.48 -43.15
C PHE A 522 49.53 -12.51 -43.73
N ASP A 523 50.33 -12.99 -44.68
CA ASP A 523 51.21 -12.13 -45.49
C ASP A 523 50.40 -11.56 -46.67
N THR A 524 50.23 -10.23 -46.70
CA THR A 524 49.48 -9.52 -47.75
C THR A 524 50.36 -9.04 -48.90
N LYS A 525 51.62 -9.45 -48.95
CA LYS A 525 52.51 -9.11 -50.07
C LYS A 525 52.04 -9.76 -51.37
N ILE A 526 51.70 -8.93 -52.35
CA ILE A 526 51.50 -9.36 -53.73
C ILE A 526 52.89 -9.43 -54.38
N SER A 527 53.24 -10.60 -54.94
CA SER A 527 54.50 -10.77 -55.68
C SER A 527 54.56 -9.75 -56.81
N SER A 528 55.56 -8.87 -56.80
CA SER A 528 55.90 -7.97 -57.91
C SER A 528 56.62 -8.70 -59.02
#